data_AF-A0A7J8GDF4-F1
#
_entry.id   AF-A0A7J8GDF4-F1
#
_cell.length_a   1.000
_cell.length_b   1.000
_cell.length_c   1.000
_cell.angle_alpha   90.00
_cell.angle_beta   90.00
_cell.angle_gamma   90.00
#
_symmetry.space_group_name_H-M   'P 1'
#
loop_
_entity.id
_entity.type
_entity.pdbx_description
1 polymer ?
#
loop_
_entity_poly.entity_id
_entity_poly.type
_entity_poly.pdbx_seq_one_letter_code
_entity_poly.pdbx_strand_id
1 'polypeptide(L)'
;MQRGTCEIFAWCPVETKSRPEKPLLGKAEDFTIYIKNFIRFPKFNFFKTNVQDTKDRNFLKSCQFGPKNPYCPIFRLGSVVNWTGSNFQEIALQGGVIGIQIEWDCDLDKAPSECNPRYYFSRLDSKFPGNSVSSGYNFRFAKYYRNEAGVEFRTLMKAYGIRFDVMVNGRAGKFSIIPTIINVASGVALMGVGSFVCDLVLIYFIKKSHFYRNKKYEEARSVMLPPQQPEGSPVETPQSAAPSLA
;
A
#
# COMPACT_ATOMS: atom_id res chain seq x y z
N MET A 1 29.27 49.31 14.79
CA MET A 1 28.99 48.92 13.38
C MET A 1 27.61 49.41 13.02
N GLN A 2 27.50 50.38 12.11
CA GLN A 2 26.22 50.75 11.51
C GLN A 2 25.73 49.57 10.66
N ARG A 3 24.57 49.00 10.99
CA ARG A 3 23.92 47.97 10.17
C ARG A 3 23.04 48.67 9.14
N GLY A 4 23.53 48.82 7.92
CA GLY A 4 22.70 49.21 6.77
C GLY A 4 21.99 47.99 6.17
N THR A 5 20.77 48.18 5.67
CA THR A 5 20.01 47.17 4.92
C THR A 5 19.47 47.81 3.64
N CYS A 6 19.28 47.04 2.57
CA CYS A 6 18.66 47.55 1.34
C CYS A 6 17.21 47.98 1.58
N GLU A 7 16.80 49.09 0.97
CA GLU A 7 15.40 49.51 0.92
C GLU A 7 14.61 48.64 -0.07
N ILE A 8 13.38 48.27 0.29
CA ILE A 8 12.51 47.42 -0.53
C ILE A 8 11.06 47.96 -0.54
N PHE A 9 10.35 47.76 -1.66
CA PHE A 9 8.92 48.01 -1.74
C PHE A 9 8.14 46.74 -1.34
N ALA A 10 7.62 46.72 -0.11
CA ALA A 10 6.95 45.55 0.47
C ALA A 10 5.93 45.96 1.56
N TRP A 11 5.27 44.96 2.15
CA TRP A 11 4.49 45.16 3.38
C TRP A 11 5.41 45.51 4.55
N CYS A 12 5.23 46.71 5.11
CA CYS A 12 6.07 47.24 6.18
C CYS A 12 5.32 47.29 7.52
N PRO A 13 6.00 47.02 8.66
CA PRO A 13 7.41 46.61 8.78
C PRO A 13 7.65 45.16 8.32
N VAL A 14 8.87 44.86 7.87
CA VAL A 14 9.27 43.53 7.41
C VAL A 14 9.38 42.56 8.58
N GLU A 15 9.00 41.30 8.38
CA GLU A 15 9.14 40.22 9.37
C GLU A 15 10.61 40.06 9.83
N THR A 16 10.83 40.11 11.14
CA THR A 16 12.13 39.78 11.74
C THR A 16 12.31 38.26 11.85
N LYS A 17 13.50 37.75 11.49
CA LYS A 17 13.82 36.30 11.42
C LYS A 17 13.90 35.56 12.77
N SER A 18 13.27 36.05 13.84
CA SER A 18 13.39 35.41 15.15
C SER A 18 12.63 34.08 15.17
N ARG A 19 13.33 32.99 15.51
CA ARG A 19 12.68 31.71 15.85
C ARG A 19 12.30 31.75 17.34
N PRO A 20 11.13 31.23 17.72
CA PRO A 20 10.77 31.14 19.13
C PRO A 20 11.76 30.23 19.88
N GLU A 21 12.25 30.67 21.03
CA GLU A 21 13.14 29.88 21.89
C GLU A 21 12.37 28.85 22.73
N LYS A 22 11.09 29.12 22.99
CA LYS A 22 10.18 28.26 23.78
C LYS A 22 8.85 28.09 23.07
N PRO A 23 8.22 26.91 23.15
CA PRO A 23 6.91 26.69 22.55
C PRO A 23 5.85 27.47 23.33
N LEU A 24 5.21 28.45 22.67
CA LEU A 24 4.17 29.28 23.27
C LEU A 24 2.95 28.45 23.72
N LEU A 25 2.66 27.35 23.01
CA LEU A 25 1.53 26.45 23.26
C LEU A 25 1.98 25.09 23.81
N GLY A 26 2.87 25.08 24.81
CA GLY A 26 3.34 23.84 25.44
C GLY A 26 2.23 22.95 26.00
N LYS A 27 1.10 23.54 26.43
CA LYS A 27 -0.09 22.82 26.91
C LYS A 27 -0.89 22.11 25.81
N ALA A 28 -0.58 22.35 24.53
CA ALA A 28 -1.24 21.64 23.44
C ALA A 28 -0.94 20.12 23.47
N GLU A 29 0.09 19.68 24.22
CA GLU A 29 0.38 18.27 24.48
C GLU A 29 -0.84 17.49 25.02
N ASP A 30 -1.72 18.16 25.76
CA ASP A 30 -2.94 17.59 26.36
C ASP A 30 -4.16 17.62 25.44
N PHE A 31 -4.02 18.12 24.21
CA PHE A 31 -5.12 18.10 23.26
C PHE A 31 -5.45 16.68 22.83
N THR A 32 -6.71 16.47 22.47
CA THR A 32 -7.22 15.19 22.00
C THR A 32 -7.56 15.26 20.52
N ILE A 33 -7.13 14.26 19.76
CA ILE A 33 -7.49 14.04 18.36
C ILE A 33 -8.57 12.96 18.33
N TYR A 34 -9.75 13.27 17.80
CA TYR A 34 -10.79 12.29 17.52
C TYR A 34 -10.76 11.91 16.05
N ILE A 35 -10.54 10.63 15.75
CA ILE A 35 -10.48 10.13 14.38
C ILE A 35 -11.69 9.23 14.11
N LYS A 36 -12.58 9.69 13.22
CA LYS A 36 -13.71 8.91 12.72
C LYS A 36 -13.39 8.39 11.32
N ASN A 37 -13.21 7.09 11.20
CA ASN A 37 -12.87 6.42 9.95
C ASN A 37 -13.97 5.43 9.54
N PHE A 38 -14.29 5.42 8.25
CA PHE A 38 -15.22 4.50 7.62
C PHE A 38 -14.49 3.79 6.48
N ILE A 39 -14.54 2.47 6.47
CA ILE A 39 -14.01 1.65 5.39
C ILE A 39 -15.13 0.93 4.66
N ARG A 40 -14.91 0.70 3.38
CA ARG A 40 -15.77 -0.12 2.54
C ARG A 40 -14.89 -0.98 1.65
N PHE A 41 -15.18 -2.28 1.60
CA PHE A 41 -14.63 -3.19 0.60
C PHE A 41 -15.74 -3.49 -0.43
N PRO A 42 -15.79 -2.75 -1.56
CA PRO A 42 -16.94 -2.79 -2.47
C PRO A 42 -17.17 -4.18 -3.07
N LYS A 43 -16.09 -4.90 -3.38
CA LYS A 43 -16.13 -6.27 -3.93
C LYS A 43 -16.93 -7.25 -3.06
N PHE A 44 -16.90 -7.06 -1.74
CA PHE A 44 -17.58 -7.93 -0.77
C PHE A 44 -18.83 -7.29 -0.17
N ASN A 45 -19.19 -6.08 -0.61
CA ASN A 45 -20.23 -5.23 -0.02
C ASN A 45 -20.13 -5.10 1.52
N PHE A 46 -18.90 -5.09 2.04
CA PHE A 46 -18.64 -4.97 3.48
C PHE A 46 -18.30 -3.52 3.82
N PHE A 47 -18.84 -3.02 4.93
CA PHE A 47 -18.52 -1.71 5.49
C PHE A 47 -18.30 -1.82 6.99
N LYS A 48 -17.38 -1.02 7.52
CA LYS A 48 -17.13 -0.94 8.96
C LYS A 48 -16.58 0.43 9.34
N THR A 49 -16.72 0.80 10.60
CA THR A 49 -16.12 2.00 11.18
C THR A 49 -15.22 1.62 12.35
N ASN A 50 -14.21 2.44 12.63
CA ASN A 50 -13.35 2.26 13.80
C ASN A 50 -14.07 2.56 15.12
N VAL A 51 -15.19 3.29 15.07
CA VAL A 51 -16.01 3.57 16.25
C VAL A 51 -16.87 2.35 16.52
N GLN A 52 -16.62 1.65 17.63
CA GLN A 52 -17.44 0.51 18.01
C GLN A 52 -18.90 0.93 18.24
N ASP A 53 -19.82 0.09 17.78
CA ASP A 53 -21.25 0.26 18.05
C ASP A 53 -21.54 -0.12 19.51
N THR A 54 -21.39 0.84 20.41
CA THR A 54 -21.64 0.67 21.83
C THR A 54 -22.96 1.31 22.22
N LYS A 55 -23.72 0.63 23.08
CA LYS A 55 -24.93 1.18 23.69
C LYS A 55 -24.61 2.30 24.69
N ASP A 56 -23.35 2.41 25.12
CA ASP A 56 -22.91 3.42 26.06
C ASP A 56 -22.57 4.76 25.37
N ARG A 57 -23.49 5.73 25.51
CA ARG A 57 -23.31 7.10 25.02
C ARG A 57 -22.16 7.85 25.72
N ASN A 58 -21.67 7.37 26.85
CA ASN A 58 -20.57 7.99 27.60
C ASN A 58 -19.19 7.43 27.23
N PHE A 59 -19.11 6.32 26.48
CA PHE A 59 -17.85 5.73 26.06
C PHE A 59 -16.92 6.74 25.36
N LEU A 60 -17.45 7.51 24.41
CA LEU A 60 -16.67 8.54 23.69
C LEU A 60 -16.31 9.76 24.54
N LYS A 61 -16.92 9.95 25.71
CA LYS A 61 -16.59 11.08 26.61
C LYS A 61 -15.38 10.79 27.49
N SER A 62 -15.14 9.52 27.81
CA SER A 62 -14.12 9.10 28.77
C SER A 62 -13.02 8.23 28.18
N CYS A 63 -13.24 7.61 27.01
CA CYS A 63 -12.22 6.74 26.44
C CYS A 63 -10.99 7.53 25.98
N GLN A 64 -9.83 6.92 26.19
CA GLN A 64 -8.57 7.36 25.60
C GLN A 64 -7.87 6.14 25.03
N PHE A 65 -7.29 6.29 23.84
CA PHE A 65 -6.52 5.25 23.19
C PHE A 65 -5.28 4.90 24.01
N GLY A 66 -5.04 3.60 24.17
CA GLY A 66 -3.85 3.08 24.83
C GLY A 66 -3.89 1.55 24.89
N PRO A 67 -2.89 0.91 25.52
CA PRO A 67 -2.79 -0.55 25.58
C PRO A 67 -4.04 -1.24 26.17
N LYS A 68 -4.72 -0.57 27.12
CA LYS A 68 -5.95 -1.07 27.75
C LYS A 68 -7.20 -0.86 26.88
N ASN A 69 -7.20 0.18 26.04
CA ASN A 69 -8.33 0.57 25.19
C ASN A 69 -7.85 0.77 23.74
N PRO A 70 -7.45 -0.32 23.04
CA PRO A 70 -6.82 -0.24 21.71
C PRO A 70 -7.81 0.18 20.60
N TYR A 71 -9.09 0.26 20.89
CA TYR A 71 -10.14 0.62 19.92
C TYR A 71 -10.78 1.97 20.19
N CYS A 72 -10.30 2.73 21.18
CA CYS A 72 -10.80 4.08 21.39
C CYS A 72 -10.30 5.02 20.26
N PRO A 73 -11.18 5.77 19.60
CA PRO A 73 -10.81 6.66 18.49
C PRO A 73 -10.26 8.03 18.94
N ILE A 74 -10.01 8.21 20.24
CA ILE A 74 -9.56 9.48 20.85
C ILE A 74 -8.12 9.33 21.33
N PHE A 75 -7.22 10.15 20.78
CA PHE A 75 -5.79 10.08 21.02
C PHE A 75 -5.30 11.35 21.69
N ARG A 76 -4.51 11.24 22.76
CA ARG A 76 -3.82 12.40 23.34
C ARG A 76 -2.61 12.78 22.48
N LEU A 77 -2.45 14.07 22.20
CA LEU A 77 -1.43 14.59 21.30
C LEU A 77 -0.02 14.17 21.74
N GLY A 78 0.31 14.37 23.01
CA GLY A 78 1.61 13.98 23.57
C GLY A 78 1.88 12.49 23.43
N SER A 79 0.88 11.64 23.61
CA SER A 79 1.01 10.18 23.42
C SER A 79 1.30 9.82 21.96
N VAL A 80 0.59 10.44 21.01
CA VAL A 80 0.82 10.27 19.58
C VAL A 80 2.26 10.62 19.21
N VAL A 81 2.76 11.76 19.69
CA VAL A 81 4.15 12.18 19.43
C VAL A 81 5.14 11.22 20.06
N ASN A 82 4.90 10.80 21.31
CA ASN A 82 5.77 9.87 22.03
C ASN A 82 5.87 8.50 21.34
N TRP A 83 4.77 7.97 20.78
CA TRP A 83 4.80 6.70 20.03
C TRP A 83 5.64 6.76 18.75
N THR A 84 5.92 7.96 18.20
CA THR A 84 6.89 8.13 17.11
C THR A 84 8.35 8.11 17.57
N GLY A 85 8.62 8.04 18.87
CA GLY A 85 9.96 8.20 19.45
C GLY A 85 10.47 9.64 19.36
N SER A 86 9.57 10.63 19.44
CA SER A 86 9.92 12.05 19.40
C SER A 86 9.42 12.78 20.65
N ASN A 87 10.08 13.89 21.00
CA ASN A 87 9.67 14.75 22.10
C ASN A 87 8.71 15.84 21.61
N PHE A 88 7.59 16.04 22.32
CA PHE A 88 6.59 17.05 21.96
C PHE A 88 7.17 18.47 21.99
N GLN A 89 7.96 18.83 22.99
CA GLN A 89 8.50 20.19 23.16
C GLN A 89 9.46 20.55 22.02
N GLU A 90 10.26 19.59 21.54
CA GLU A 90 11.16 19.78 20.39
C GLU A 90 10.39 19.98 19.09
N ILE A 91 9.38 19.14 18.83
CA ILE A 91 8.55 19.24 17.64
C ILE A 91 7.69 20.51 17.70
N ALA A 92 7.22 20.95 18.86
CA ALA A 92 6.43 22.18 19.00
C ALA A 92 7.23 23.45 18.65
N LEU A 93 8.56 23.41 18.79
CA LEU A 93 9.44 24.53 18.43
C LEU A 93 9.69 24.65 16.93
N GLN A 94 9.98 23.52 16.27
CA GLN A 94 10.38 23.50 14.85
C GLN A 94 9.21 23.20 13.91
N GLY A 95 8.13 22.63 14.44
CA GLY A 95 7.10 21.92 13.70
C GLY A 95 7.58 20.56 13.21
N GLY A 96 6.64 19.75 12.73
CA GLY A 96 6.94 18.42 12.17
C GLY A 96 5.73 17.81 11.50
N VAL A 97 5.93 16.64 10.90
CA VAL A 97 4.85 15.89 10.23
C VAL A 97 4.76 14.50 10.84
N ILE A 98 3.58 14.15 11.35
CA ILE A 98 3.31 12.86 11.97
C ILE A 98 2.30 12.09 11.12
N GLY A 99 2.65 10.87 10.79
CA GLY A 99 1.79 9.91 10.12
C GLY A 99 1.02 9.08 11.14
N ILE A 100 -0.30 9.04 10.99
CA ILE A 100 -1.19 8.14 11.73
C ILE A 100 -1.70 7.11 10.73
N GLN A 101 -1.15 5.91 10.77
CA GLN A 101 -1.52 4.81 9.88
C GLN A 101 -2.60 3.96 10.53
N ILE A 102 -3.70 3.74 9.81
CA ILE A 102 -4.82 2.89 10.22
C ILE A 102 -4.88 1.73 9.25
N GLU A 103 -4.52 0.53 9.72
CA GLU A 103 -4.51 -0.69 8.93
C GLU A 103 -5.74 -1.54 9.24
N TRP A 104 -6.41 -1.99 8.18
CA TRP A 104 -7.53 -2.91 8.23
C TRP A 104 -7.19 -4.20 7.49
N ASP A 105 -6.67 -5.20 8.19
CA ASP A 105 -6.46 -6.54 7.64
C ASP A 105 -7.57 -7.47 8.11
N CYS A 106 -8.50 -7.77 7.22
CA CYS A 106 -9.77 -8.39 7.57
C CYS A 106 -10.01 -9.68 6.81
N ASP A 107 -10.18 -10.76 7.57
CA ASP A 107 -10.74 -12.02 7.09
C ASP A 107 -12.28 -11.95 7.19
N LEU A 108 -12.94 -11.81 6.03
CA LEU A 108 -14.40 -11.69 5.92
C LEU A 108 -15.12 -13.05 5.93
N ASP A 109 -14.39 -14.15 6.11
CA ASP A 109 -15.00 -15.45 6.43
C ASP A 109 -15.37 -15.54 7.92
N LYS A 110 -14.79 -14.67 8.74
CA LYS A 110 -15.06 -14.57 10.18
C LYS A 110 -16.14 -13.53 10.51
N ALA A 111 -16.49 -13.45 11.79
CA ALA A 111 -17.44 -12.46 12.28
C ALA A 111 -16.93 -11.03 12.02
N PRO A 112 -17.81 -10.09 11.63
CA PRO A 112 -17.44 -8.69 11.43
C PRO A 112 -16.78 -8.03 12.65
N SER A 113 -17.01 -8.53 13.87
CA SER A 113 -16.40 -8.07 15.11
C SER A 113 -14.89 -8.30 15.18
N GLU A 114 -14.33 -9.25 14.44
CA GLU A 114 -12.89 -9.56 14.46
C GLU A 114 -12.06 -8.64 13.55
N CYS A 115 -12.68 -8.01 12.56
CA CYS A 115 -12.04 -7.08 11.63
C CYS A 115 -11.84 -5.71 12.30
N ASN A 116 -10.77 -5.49 13.06
CA ASN A 116 -10.55 -4.25 13.81
C ASN A 116 -9.34 -3.47 13.32
N PRO A 117 -9.33 -2.12 13.44
CA PRO A 117 -8.22 -1.31 12.96
C PRO A 117 -6.99 -1.50 13.85
N ARG A 118 -5.80 -1.46 13.22
CA ARG A 118 -4.51 -1.35 13.90
C ARG A 118 -3.92 0.03 13.63
N TYR A 119 -3.41 0.66 14.68
CA TYR A 119 -2.87 2.01 14.61
C TYR A 119 -1.35 1.99 14.72
N TYR A 120 -0.68 2.64 13.78
CA TYR A 120 0.77 2.85 13.80
C TYR A 120 1.08 4.34 13.68
N PHE A 121 2.14 4.78 14.34
CA PHE A 121 2.52 6.18 14.43
C PHE A 121 3.97 6.33 14.00
N SER A 122 4.24 7.26 13.09
CA SER A 122 5.60 7.53 12.61
C SER A 122 5.80 9.01 12.36
N ARG A 123 7.03 9.48 12.49
CA ARG A 123 7.41 10.82 12.04
C ARG A 123 7.77 10.74 10.55
N LEU A 124 7.10 11.55 9.73
CA LEU A 124 7.23 11.53 8.27
C LEU A 124 8.27 12.53 7.77
N ASP A 125 8.52 13.62 8.51
CA ASP A 125 9.59 14.54 8.17
C ASP A 125 10.96 13.95 8.50
N SER A 126 11.92 14.17 7.60
CA SER A 126 13.22 13.53 7.64
C SER A 126 14.07 14.04 8.81
N LYS A 127 14.32 13.16 9.80
CA LYS A 127 15.39 13.31 10.79
C LYS A 127 16.76 13.04 10.14
N PHE A 128 17.17 13.81 9.11
CA PHE A 128 18.55 13.67 8.62
C PHE A 128 19.51 14.33 9.63
N PRO A 129 20.46 13.58 10.22
CA PRO A 129 21.42 14.09 11.19
C PRO A 129 22.56 14.85 10.48
N GLY A 130 22.19 15.89 9.72
CA GLY A 130 23.12 16.69 8.95
C GLY A 130 22.40 17.82 8.23
N ASN A 131 22.52 19.04 8.78
CA ASN A 131 22.30 20.33 8.13
C ASN A 131 21.25 20.37 7.01
N SER A 132 20.00 20.00 7.30
CA SER A 132 18.90 20.35 6.42
C SER A 132 18.54 21.83 6.64
N VAL A 133 18.62 22.63 5.57
CA VAL A 133 18.28 24.07 5.57
C VAL A 133 16.83 24.33 6.05
N SER A 134 15.98 23.30 6.01
CA SER A 134 14.59 23.31 6.45
C SER A 134 14.30 22.14 7.39
N SER A 135 14.82 22.20 8.62
CA SER A 135 14.33 21.33 9.71
C SER A 135 12.97 21.81 10.20
N GLY A 136 11.99 20.91 10.21
CA GLY A 136 10.64 21.13 10.76
C GLY A 136 9.57 21.56 9.74
N TYR A 137 8.40 21.97 10.25
CA TYR A 137 7.23 22.34 9.45
C TYR A 137 6.68 23.71 9.86
N ASN A 138 6.64 24.65 8.92
CA ASN A 138 6.09 25.98 9.14
C ASN A 138 5.45 26.54 7.87
N PHE A 139 4.48 27.43 8.05
CA PHE A 139 3.85 28.16 6.95
C PHE A 139 3.51 29.59 7.36
N ARG A 140 3.34 30.46 6.38
CA ARG A 140 2.95 31.86 6.57
C ARG A 140 1.56 32.10 6.01
N PHE A 141 0.75 32.82 6.75
CA PHE A 141 -0.55 33.30 6.31
C PHE A 141 -0.78 34.72 6.84
N ALA A 142 -1.65 35.48 6.21
CA ALA A 142 -1.94 36.85 6.63
C ALA A 142 -3.44 37.06 6.77
N LYS A 143 -3.82 37.85 7.77
CA LYS A 143 -5.18 38.41 7.88
C LYS A 143 -5.15 39.84 7.37
N TYR A 144 -6.00 40.15 6.40
CA TYR A 144 -6.06 41.45 5.74
C TYR A 144 -7.23 42.26 6.30
N TYR A 145 -7.01 43.55 6.45
CA TYR A 145 -7.95 44.50 7.02
C TYR A 145 -7.88 45.82 6.25
N ARG A 146 -8.91 46.64 6.41
CA ARG A 146 -8.99 47.97 5.81
C ARG A 146 -9.50 48.95 6.85
N ASN A 147 -8.87 50.11 6.93
CA ASN A 147 -9.30 51.17 7.85
C ASN A 147 -10.39 52.06 7.22
N GLU A 148 -10.95 52.98 8.02
CA GLU A 148 -11.99 53.93 7.57
C GLU A 148 -11.51 54.86 6.45
N ALA A 149 -10.22 55.19 6.41
CA ALA A 149 -9.59 55.95 5.34
C ALA A 149 -9.34 55.14 4.05
N GLY A 150 -9.75 53.85 4.01
CA GLY A 150 -9.63 53.00 2.84
C GLY A 150 -8.24 52.39 2.61
N VAL A 151 -7.30 52.56 3.54
CA VAL A 151 -5.93 51.99 3.51
C VAL A 151 -5.95 50.54 3.97
N GLU A 152 -5.31 49.66 3.20
CA GLU A 152 -5.17 48.24 3.52
C GLU A 152 -3.99 47.98 4.45
N PHE A 153 -4.20 47.12 5.45
CA PHE A 153 -3.14 46.65 6.35
C PHE A 153 -3.32 45.16 6.62
N ARG A 154 -2.25 44.48 7.08
CA ARG A 154 -2.29 43.04 7.35
C ARG A 154 -1.56 42.65 8.62
N THR A 155 -2.04 41.59 9.25
CA THR A 155 -1.30 40.85 10.28
C THR A 155 -0.71 39.60 9.64
N LEU A 156 0.61 39.59 9.42
CA LEU A 156 1.33 38.40 8.95
C LEU A 156 1.62 37.46 10.13
N MET A 157 1.27 36.19 9.99
CA MET A 157 1.48 35.15 10.98
C MET A 157 2.35 34.05 10.37
N LYS A 158 3.45 33.70 11.05
CA LYS A 158 4.24 32.52 10.75
C LYS A 158 3.95 31.46 11.80
N ALA A 159 3.30 30.37 11.41
CA ALA A 159 2.94 29.29 12.32
C ALA A 159 3.92 28.13 12.19
N TYR A 160 4.37 27.64 13.33
CA TYR A 160 5.09 26.39 13.51
C TYR A 160 4.13 25.41 14.17
N GLY A 161 4.04 24.19 13.66
CA GLY A 161 3.07 23.25 14.17
C GLY A 161 3.28 21.83 13.68
N ILE A 162 2.44 20.94 14.21
CA ILE A 162 2.45 19.52 13.87
C ILE A 162 1.35 19.29 12.84
N ARG A 163 1.73 18.76 11.68
CA ARG A 163 0.77 18.28 10.69
C ARG A 163 0.54 16.79 10.90
N PHE A 164 -0.72 16.39 10.99
CA PHE A 164 -1.12 14.98 11.06
C PHE A 164 -1.63 14.50 9.71
N ASP A 165 -0.98 13.50 9.15
CA ASP A 165 -1.43 12.82 7.95
C ASP A 165 -2.02 11.45 8.34
N VAL A 166 -3.36 11.36 8.28
CA VAL A 166 -4.09 10.11 8.57
C VAL A 166 -4.14 9.26 7.30
N MET A 167 -3.39 8.17 7.30
CA MET A 167 -3.27 7.24 6.17
C MET A 167 -4.03 5.96 6.49
N VAL A 168 -5.00 5.60 5.65
CA VAL A 168 -5.84 4.43 5.87
C VAL A 168 -5.50 3.40 4.80
N ASN A 169 -5.06 2.22 5.23
CA ASN A 169 -4.81 1.08 4.36
C ASN A 169 -5.71 -0.09 4.76
N GLY A 170 -6.09 -0.92 3.81
CA GLY A 170 -6.93 -2.07 4.10
C GLY A 170 -6.81 -3.19 3.08
N ARG A 171 -6.79 -4.41 3.59
CA ARG A 171 -6.85 -5.65 2.82
C ARG A 171 -8.00 -6.49 3.38
N ALA A 172 -8.81 -7.04 2.48
CA ALA A 172 -9.86 -7.97 2.84
C ALA A 172 -9.76 -9.25 2.03
N GLY A 173 -9.85 -10.39 2.72
CA GLY A 173 -9.99 -11.72 2.13
C GLY A 173 -11.39 -12.25 2.39
N LYS A 174 -11.95 -12.98 1.42
CA LYS A 174 -13.15 -13.80 1.60
C LYS A 174 -13.00 -15.05 0.75
N PHE A 175 -13.44 -16.19 1.25
CA PHE A 175 -13.41 -17.45 0.54
C PHE A 175 -14.11 -17.33 -0.82
N SER A 176 -13.45 -17.85 -1.84
CA SER A 176 -13.99 -17.94 -3.19
C SER A 176 -13.52 -19.23 -3.84
N ILE A 177 -14.45 -19.94 -4.47
CA ILE A 177 -14.19 -21.26 -5.05
C ILE A 177 -13.19 -21.20 -6.22
N ILE A 178 -13.23 -20.13 -7.01
CA ILE A 178 -12.39 -19.96 -8.21
C ILE A 178 -10.88 -19.96 -7.86
N PRO A 179 -10.37 -19.05 -7.00
CA PRO A 179 -8.95 -19.08 -6.61
C PRO A 179 -8.57 -20.34 -5.85
N THR A 180 -9.50 -20.95 -5.10
CA THR A 180 -9.24 -22.23 -4.43
C THR A 180 -8.97 -23.35 -5.43
N ILE A 181 -9.81 -23.52 -6.46
CA ILE A 181 -9.62 -24.54 -7.50
C ILE A 181 -8.30 -24.31 -8.24
N ILE A 182 -8.00 -23.06 -8.61
CA ILE A 182 -6.74 -22.71 -9.29
C ILE A 182 -5.54 -23.10 -8.43
N ASN A 183 -5.53 -22.74 -7.14
CA ASN A 183 -4.42 -23.07 -6.24
C ASN A 183 -4.28 -24.59 -6.03
N VAL A 184 -5.38 -25.34 -5.92
CA VAL A 184 -5.34 -26.80 -5.81
C VAL A 184 -4.80 -27.42 -7.10
N ALA A 185 -5.27 -26.97 -8.26
CA ALA A 185 -4.79 -27.47 -9.55
C ALA A 185 -3.30 -27.16 -9.76
N SER A 186 -2.85 -25.94 -9.43
CA SER A 186 -1.44 -25.57 -9.45
C SER A 186 -0.61 -26.42 -8.48
N GLY A 187 -1.12 -26.70 -7.28
CA GLY A 187 -0.47 -27.60 -6.32
C GLY A 187 -0.30 -29.02 -6.85
N VAL A 188 -1.34 -29.58 -7.49
CA VAL A 188 -1.29 -30.91 -8.12
C VAL A 188 -0.30 -30.92 -9.30
N ALA A 189 -0.30 -29.89 -10.14
CA ALA A 189 0.64 -29.78 -11.25
C ALA A 189 2.10 -29.77 -10.78
N LEU A 190 2.39 -29.10 -9.65
CA LEU A 190 3.73 -29.07 -9.06
C LEU A 190 4.22 -30.43 -8.55
N MET A 191 3.33 -31.40 -8.26
CA MET A 191 3.75 -32.76 -7.88
C MET A 191 4.52 -33.47 -9.01
N GLY A 192 4.30 -33.08 -10.27
CA GLY A 192 5.05 -33.61 -11.42
C GLY A 192 6.57 -33.34 -11.36
N VAL A 193 6.99 -32.27 -10.67
CA VAL A 193 8.41 -31.99 -10.42
C VAL A 193 9.03 -33.08 -9.55
N GLY A 194 8.29 -33.60 -8.57
CA GLY A 194 8.74 -34.71 -7.73
C GLY A 194 9.02 -35.96 -8.55
N SER A 195 8.09 -36.36 -9.43
CA SER A 195 8.31 -37.51 -10.33
C SER A 195 9.50 -37.30 -11.25
N PHE A 196 9.69 -36.09 -11.78
CA PHE A 196 10.84 -35.78 -12.64
C PHE A 196 12.18 -35.92 -11.89
N VAL A 197 12.26 -35.40 -10.66
CA VAL A 197 13.47 -35.53 -9.84
C VAL A 197 13.71 -36.99 -9.44
N CYS A 198 12.67 -37.73 -9.05
CA CYS A 198 12.78 -39.15 -8.77
C CYS A 198 13.29 -39.93 -9.98
N ASP A 199 12.79 -39.64 -11.17
CA ASP A 199 13.27 -40.22 -12.42
C ASP A 199 14.74 -39.89 -12.71
N LEU A 200 15.16 -38.63 -12.51
CA LEU A 200 16.55 -38.20 -12.68
C LEU A 200 17.48 -38.99 -11.75
N VAL A 201 17.09 -39.16 -10.48
CA VAL A 201 17.87 -39.91 -9.49
C VAL A 201 17.95 -41.39 -9.87
N LEU A 202 16.82 -42.02 -10.23
CA LEU A 202 16.77 -43.44 -10.61
C LEU A 202 17.63 -43.75 -11.85
N ILE A 203 17.62 -42.86 -12.84
CA ILE A 203 18.30 -43.08 -14.14
C ILE A 203 19.78 -42.73 -14.09
N TYR A 204 20.20 -41.74 -13.28
CA TYR A 204 21.59 -41.24 -13.34
C TYR A 204 22.43 -41.52 -12.09
N PHE A 205 21.84 -41.60 -10.90
CA PHE A 205 22.60 -41.62 -9.65
C PHE A 205 22.63 -42.98 -8.94
N ILE A 206 21.68 -43.87 -9.20
CA ILE A 206 21.63 -45.20 -8.54
C ILE A 206 22.57 -46.19 -9.23
N LYS A 207 23.23 -47.06 -8.43
CA LYS A 207 24.15 -48.10 -8.92
C LYS A 207 23.56 -49.05 -9.97
N LYS A 208 22.24 -49.28 -9.96
CA LYS A 208 21.50 -50.08 -10.96
C LYS A 208 20.84 -49.22 -12.06
N SER A 209 21.33 -48.00 -12.29
CA SER A 209 20.80 -47.07 -13.31
C SER A 209 20.59 -47.71 -14.69
N HIS A 210 21.55 -48.51 -15.16
CA HIS A 210 21.45 -49.21 -16.45
C HIS A 210 20.24 -50.15 -16.55
N PHE A 211 19.86 -50.82 -15.46
CA PHE A 211 18.67 -51.69 -15.44
C PHE A 211 17.38 -50.87 -15.58
N TYR A 212 17.26 -49.77 -14.83
CA TYR A 212 16.09 -48.89 -14.90
C TYR A 212 16.00 -48.14 -16.23
N ARG A 213 17.14 -47.74 -16.81
CA ARG A 213 17.19 -47.07 -18.12
C ARG A 213 16.70 -47.97 -19.25
N ASN A 214 17.15 -49.23 -19.27
CA ASN A 214 16.74 -50.20 -20.30
C ASN A 214 15.27 -50.64 -20.16
N LYS A 215 14.68 -50.51 -18.96
CA LYS A 215 13.25 -50.76 -18.75
C LYS A 215 12.37 -49.56 -19.09
N LYS A 216 12.93 -48.35 -19.02
CA LYS A 216 12.19 -47.11 -19.28
C LYS A 216 12.17 -46.71 -20.76
N TYR A 217 13.29 -46.88 -21.47
CA TYR A 217 13.42 -46.49 -22.86
C TYR A 217 13.42 -47.71 -23.79
N GLU A 218 12.60 -47.67 -24.83
CA GLU A 218 12.59 -48.66 -25.91
C GLU A 218 13.12 -47.99 -27.19
N GLU A 219 14.15 -48.57 -27.81
CA GLU A 219 14.76 -48.03 -29.01
C GLU A 219 13.96 -48.43 -30.26
N ALA A 220 13.33 -47.46 -30.91
CA ALA A 220 12.66 -47.67 -32.20
C ALA A 220 13.54 -47.22 -33.37
N ARG A 221 13.81 -48.11 -34.33
CA ARG A 221 14.41 -47.74 -35.62
C ARG A 221 13.30 -47.53 -36.65
N SER A 222 13.14 -46.29 -37.12
CA SER A 222 12.28 -45.99 -38.27
C SER A 222 12.97 -46.45 -39.56
N VAL A 223 12.45 -47.50 -40.19
CA VAL A 223 12.79 -47.85 -41.57
C VAL A 223 12.01 -46.92 -42.49
N MET A 224 12.67 -45.95 -43.12
CA MET A 224 12.08 -45.24 -44.26
C MET A 224 11.92 -46.24 -45.41
N LEU A 225 10.69 -46.67 -45.69
CA LEU A 225 10.37 -47.40 -46.90
C LEU A 225 10.30 -46.41 -48.09
N PRO A 226 10.81 -46.79 -49.28
CA PRO A 226 10.67 -45.95 -50.48
C PRO A 226 9.20 -45.85 -50.91
N PRO A 227 8.80 -44.75 -51.58
CA PRO A 227 7.41 -44.51 -51.96
C PRO A 227 6.91 -45.56 -52.97
N GLN A 228 5.77 -46.21 -52.66
CA GLN A 228 5.06 -47.07 -53.61
C GLN A 228 4.36 -46.22 -54.68
N GLN A 229 4.59 -46.53 -55.96
CA GLN A 229 3.80 -46.03 -57.08
C GLN A 229 2.42 -46.73 -57.10
N PRO A 230 1.32 -46.02 -57.43
CA PRO A 230 -0.01 -46.63 -57.48
C PRO A 230 -0.19 -47.52 -58.73
N GLU A 231 -0.71 -48.73 -58.50
CA GLU A 231 -1.07 -49.73 -59.51
C GLU A 231 -2.26 -49.30 -60.40
N GLY A 232 -2.28 -49.86 -61.60
CA GLY A 232 -3.10 -49.49 -62.76
C GLY A 232 -4.62 -49.57 -62.61
N SER A 233 -5.29 -48.74 -63.39
CA SER A 233 -6.71 -48.80 -63.74
C SER A 233 -6.95 -49.70 -64.97
N PRO A 234 -8.06 -50.45 -65.06
CA PRO A 234 -8.32 -51.35 -66.18
C PRO A 234 -8.79 -50.61 -67.45
N VAL A 235 -8.45 -51.24 -68.58
CA VAL A 235 -8.73 -50.89 -69.96
C VAL A 235 -10.18 -51.19 -70.34
N GLU A 236 -10.84 -50.26 -71.04
CA GLU A 236 -11.91 -50.60 -71.99
C GLU A 236 -12.00 -49.55 -73.12
N THR A 237 -11.94 -50.01 -74.37
CA THR A 237 -12.29 -49.31 -75.62
C THR A 237 -12.80 -50.41 -76.58
N PRO A 238 -13.73 -50.15 -77.52
CA PRO A 238 -13.38 -49.33 -78.69
C PRO A 238 -14.51 -48.49 -79.36
N GLN A 239 -14.08 -47.39 -80.02
CA GLN A 239 -14.52 -46.80 -81.32
C GLN A 239 -15.98 -46.31 -81.46
N SER A 240 -16.33 -45.18 -82.10
CA SER A 240 -15.83 -44.60 -83.36
C SER A 240 -16.35 -43.15 -83.60
N ALA A 241 -15.67 -42.46 -84.51
CA ALA A 241 -16.13 -41.41 -85.44
C ALA A 241 -16.37 -39.95 -84.97
N ALA A 242 -15.56 -39.06 -85.56
CA ALA A 242 -15.64 -37.60 -85.63
C ALA A 242 -16.82 -37.13 -86.54
N PRO A 243 -17.12 -35.83 -86.78
CA PRO A 243 -16.18 -34.70 -86.90
C PRO A 243 -16.60 -33.34 -86.29
N SER A 244 -15.62 -32.43 -86.36
CA SER A 244 -15.58 -30.99 -86.12
C SER A 244 -16.75 -30.13 -86.61
N LEU A 245 -17.07 -29.04 -85.90
CA LEU A 245 -16.93 -27.63 -86.34
C LEU A 245 -17.64 -26.64 -85.39
N ALA A 246 -17.12 -25.40 -85.43
CA ALA A 246 -17.51 -24.15 -84.78
C ALA A 246 -16.96 -23.90 -83.36
#